data_AF-A0A0Q0DD14-F1
#
_entry.id   AF-A0A0Q0DD14-F1
#
_cell.length_a   1.000
_cell.length_b   1.000
_cell.length_c   1.000
_cell.angle_alpha   90.00
_cell.angle_beta   90.00
_cell.angle_gamma   90.00
#
_symmetry.space_group_name_H-M   'P 1'
#
loop_
_entity.id
_entity.type
_entity.pdbx_description
1 polymer ?
#
loop_
_entity_poly.entity_id
_entity_poly.type
_entity_poly.pdbx_seq_one_letter_code
_entity_poly.pdbx_strand_id
1 'polypeptide(L)'
;MTRKTLSPVDKAFWESRARSHVDARNSLNTCPLMGDKVQLLPLRYGRVERLNNLPDTSGYKDLKRPLGLRLVRDGYLYVIDESSGYLHEYRLENGVPTKLLWQDREVAQDVRQTAVGEHTLIFSRDSTLHVAYAELQWTAAKCAHVLGSAADRF
;
A
#
# COMPACT_ATOMS: atom_id res chain seq x y z
N MET A 1 -25.75 -49.43 15.08
CA MET A 1 -24.63 -48.49 14.86
C MET A 1 -25.20 -47.19 14.30
N THR A 2 -25.41 -46.18 15.14
CA THR A 2 -25.99 -44.89 14.76
C THR A 2 -24.93 -44.06 14.02
N ARG A 3 -25.15 -43.78 12.73
CA ARG A 3 -24.25 -42.90 11.95
C ARG A 3 -24.27 -41.51 12.58
N LYS A 4 -23.15 -41.09 13.17
CA LYS A 4 -22.97 -39.72 13.65
C LYS A 4 -22.78 -38.82 12.43
N THR A 5 -23.83 -38.10 12.06
CA THR A 5 -23.75 -37.07 11.03
C THR A 5 -23.12 -35.83 11.64
N LEU A 6 -22.13 -35.24 10.96
CA LEU A 6 -21.50 -34.00 11.39
C LEU A 6 -22.54 -32.88 11.50
N SER A 7 -22.31 -31.93 12.41
CA SER A 7 -23.12 -30.73 12.49
C SER A 7 -23.05 -29.96 11.17
N PRO A 8 -24.08 -29.16 10.80
CA PRO A 8 -24.07 -28.39 9.56
C PRO A 8 -22.86 -27.46 9.43
N VAL A 9 -22.39 -26.91 10.54
CA VAL A 9 -21.22 -26.01 10.60
C VAL A 9 -19.92 -26.78 10.33
N ASP A 10 -19.74 -27.92 10.99
CA ASP A 10 -18.54 -28.74 10.80
C ASP A 10 -18.49 -29.32 9.38
N LYS A 11 -19.65 -29.72 8.85
CA LYS A 11 -19.78 -30.19 7.48
C LYS A 11 -19.39 -29.10 6.49
N ALA A 12 -19.90 -27.88 6.64
CA ALA A 12 -19.56 -26.75 5.78
C ALA A 12 -18.06 -26.36 5.88
N PHE A 13 -17.48 -26.42 7.07
CA PHE A 13 -16.06 -26.16 7.30
C PHE A 13 -15.16 -27.18 6.56
N TRP A 14 -15.47 -28.47 6.69
CA TRP A 14 -14.72 -29.52 6.01
C TRP A 14 -14.95 -29.52 4.49
N GLU A 15 -16.16 -29.22 4.02
CA GLU A 15 -16.46 -29.06 2.60
C GLU A 15 -15.74 -27.85 1.97
N SER A 16 -15.62 -26.74 2.70
CA SER A 16 -14.84 -25.57 2.27
C SER A 16 -13.36 -25.88 2.10
N ARG A 17 -12.77 -26.66 3.01
CA ARG A 17 -11.36 -27.09 2.92
C ARG A 17 -11.12 -28.18 1.89
N ALA A 18 -12.10 -29.07 1.70
CA ALA A 18 -11.99 -30.20 0.77
C ALA A 18 -12.25 -29.80 -0.68
N ARG A 19 -12.94 -28.68 -0.93
CA ARG A 19 -12.99 -28.09 -2.27
C ARG A 19 -11.59 -27.61 -2.65
N SER A 20 -11.06 -28.16 -3.74
CA SER A 20 -9.95 -27.54 -4.45
C SER A 20 -10.35 -26.10 -4.75
N HIS A 21 -9.56 -25.13 -4.28
CA HIS A 21 -9.64 -23.77 -4.78
C HIS A 21 -9.25 -23.82 -6.25
N VAL A 22 -10.24 -23.97 -7.12
CA VAL A 22 -10.09 -23.59 -8.52
C VAL A 22 -10.18 -22.07 -8.47
N ASP A 23 -9.06 -21.42 -8.13
CA ASP A 23 -8.86 -20.04 -8.52
C ASP A 23 -9.22 -20.01 -10.00
N ALA A 24 -10.14 -19.13 -10.39
CA ALA A 24 -10.74 -19.14 -11.72
C ALA A 24 -9.63 -19.10 -12.80
N ARG A 25 -9.18 -20.27 -13.24
CA ARG A 25 -8.36 -20.46 -14.43
C ARG A 25 -9.31 -20.35 -15.60
N ASN A 26 -9.74 -19.12 -15.85
CA ASN A 26 -10.50 -18.78 -17.02
C ASN A 26 -9.57 -18.96 -18.22
N SER A 27 -9.87 -19.92 -19.11
CA SER A 27 -9.08 -20.26 -20.30
C SER A 27 -9.00 -19.15 -21.36
N LEU A 28 -9.51 -17.96 -21.05
CA LEU A 28 -9.21 -16.67 -21.69
C LEU A 28 -8.03 -15.99 -20.96
N ASN A 29 -6.91 -16.71 -20.84
CA ASN A 29 -5.77 -16.52 -19.93
C ASN A 29 -4.97 -15.20 -20.01
N THR A 30 -5.56 -14.06 -20.34
CA THR A 30 -4.88 -12.77 -20.13
C THR A 30 -5.42 -12.17 -18.84
N CYS A 31 -4.65 -12.30 -17.76
CA CYS A 31 -4.92 -11.50 -16.56
C CYS A 31 -4.99 -10.03 -17.01
N PRO A 32 -6.07 -9.28 -16.75
CA PRO A 32 -6.18 -7.88 -17.18
C PRO A 32 -5.11 -6.99 -16.52
N LEU A 33 -4.37 -7.53 -15.53
CA LEU A 33 -3.24 -6.91 -14.85
C LEU A 33 -1.87 -7.31 -15.46
N MET A 34 -1.85 -7.72 -16.74
CA MET A 34 -0.61 -7.98 -17.50
C MET A 34 0.08 -6.69 -17.98
N GLY A 35 -0.36 -5.53 -17.52
CA GLY A 35 0.30 -4.27 -17.85
C GLY A 35 1.70 -4.20 -17.24
N ASP A 36 2.62 -3.56 -17.96
CA ASP A 36 4.01 -3.34 -17.51
C ASP A 36 4.12 -2.33 -16.36
N LYS A 37 3.00 -1.70 -15.99
CA LYS A 37 2.91 -0.66 -14.98
C LYS A 37 1.90 -1.02 -13.89
N VAL A 38 2.21 -0.60 -12.66
CA VAL A 38 1.36 -0.71 -11.49
C VAL A 38 1.06 0.68 -10.93
N GLN A 39 -0.18 0.88 -10.50
CA GLN A 39 -0.59 2.10 -9.79
C GLN A 39 -0.62 1.81 -8.29
N LEU A 40 0.06 2.64 -7.51
CA LEU A 40 0.04 2.60 -6.06
C LEU A 40 -1.04 3.55 -5.52
N LEU A 41 -1.80 3.08 -4.53
CA LEU A 41 -2.76 3.89 -3.80
C LEU A 41 -2.28 4.08 -2.36
N PRO A 42 -1.90 5.29 -1.94
CA PRO A 42 -1.41 5.53 -0.59
C PRO A 42 -2.58 5.47 0.40
N LEU A 43 -2.58 4.43 1.23
CA LEU A 43 -3.62 4.17 2.21
C LEU A 43 -3.00 3.93 3.58
N ARG A 44 -3.69 4.32 4.64
CA ARG A 44 -3.36 3.88 6.01
C ARG A 44 -4.16 2.64 6.34
N TYR A 45 -3.46 1.58 6.72
CA TYR A 45 -4.07 0.43 7.37
C TYR A 45 -4.16 0.69 8.87
N GLY A 46 -5.29 0.36 9.49
CA GLY A 46 -5.39 0.42 10.94
C GLY A 46 -6.64 -0.27 11.47
N ARG A 47 -6.58 -0.67 12.74
CA ARG A 47 -7.74 -1.15 13.49
C ARG A 47 -8.78 -0.02 13.51
N VAL A 48 -9.96 -0.26 12.95
CA VAL A 48 -11.09 0.68 13.06
C VAL A 48 -11.79 0.41 14.38
N GLU A 49 -11.19 0.89 15.46
CA GLU A 49 -11.95 1.18 16.67
C GLU A 49 -12.39 2.64 16.59
N ARG A 50 -13.69 2.89 16.71
CA ARG A 50 -14.17 4.24 17.02
C ARG A 50 -13.72 4.57 18.44
N LEU A 51 -13.12 5.74 18.65
CA LEU A 51 -12.49 6.14 19.91
C LEU A 51 -13.42 6.08 21.14
N ASN A 52 -14.75 6.11 20.96
CA ASN A 52 -15.71 6.33 22.05
C ASN A 52 -16.79 5.24 22.24
N ASN A 53 -16.65 4.04 21.67
CA ASN A 53 -17.59 2.95 21.97
C ASN A 53 -16.93 1.93 22.90
N LEU A 54 -17.60 1.63 24.03
CA LEU A 54 -17.32 0.41 24.79
C LEU A 54 -17.34 -0.76 23.80
N PRO A 55 -16.30 -1.60 23.74
CA PRO A 55 -16.18 -2.61 22.72
C PRO A 55 -17.28 -3.66 22.94
N ASP A 56 -18.36 -3.61 22.15
CA ASP A 56 -19.30 -4.72 22.04
C ASP A 56 -18.61 -5.86 21.28
N THR A 57 -17.76 -6.55 22.02
CA THR A 57 -16.86 -7.60 21.56
C THR A 57 -17.45 -8.98 21.83
N SER A 58 -18.63 -9.05 22.44
CA SER A 58 -19.28 -10.30 22.85
C SER A 58 -19.60 -11.20 21.64
N GLY A 59 -20.06 -10.62 20.52
CA GLY A 59 -20.37 -11.34 19.28
C GLY A 59 -19.22 -11.47 18.27
N TYR A 60 -18.04 -10.88 18.54
CA TYR A 60 -16.93 -10.80 17.58
C TYR A 60 -15.61 -11.38 18.12
N LYS A 61 -15.64 -12.14 19.23
CA LYS A 61 -14.46 -12.72 19.89
C LYS A 61 -13.60 -13.61 18.97
N ASP A 62 -14.22 -14.28 18.00
CA ASP A 62 -13.56 -15.28 17.15
C ASP A 62 -13.27 -14.79 15.71
N LEU A 63 -13.61 -13.54 15.38
CA LEU A 63 -13.32 -12.96 14.07
C LEU A 63 -11.92 -12.32 14.06
N LYS A 64 -11.10 -12.68 13.07
CA LYS A 64 -9.85 -11.95 12.78
C LYS A 64 -10.23 -10.50 12.45
N ARG A 65 -9.83 -9.57 13.33
CA ARG A 65 -10.31 -8.18 13.42
C ARG A 65 -10.48 -7.48 12.06
N PRO A 66 -11.55 -6.69 11.85
CA PRO A 66 -11.70 -5.92 10.62
C PRO A 66 -10.61 -4.83 10.55
N LEU A 67 -9.61 -5.05 9.70
CA LEU A 67 -8.76 -3.97 9.19
C LEU A 67 -9.66 -3.07 8.34
N GLY A 68 -9.76 -1.79 8.69
CA GLY A 68 -10.40 -0.82 7.82
C GLY A 68 -9.37 0.06 7.15
N LEU A 69 -9.67 0.46 5.92
CA LEU A 69 -8.86 1.40 5.16
C LEU A 69 -9.17 2.83 5.64
N ARG A 70 -8.12 3.61 5.89
CA ARG A 70 -8.20 5.05 6.16
C ARG A 70 -7.43 5.81 5.09
N LEU A 71 -7.87 7.01 4.75
CA LEU A 71 -7.09 7.95 3.93
C LEU A 71 -5.72 8.17 4.57
N VAL A 72 -4.66 8.37 3.80
CA VAL A 72 -3.34 8.72 4.33
C VAL A 72 -3.36 10.08 5.04
N ARG A 73 -2.41 10.34 5.97
CA ARG A 73 -2.26 11.67 6.57
C ARG A 73 -1.65 12.61 5.55
N ASP A 74 -1.88 13.90 5.77
CA ASP A 74 -1.14 14.93 5.06
C ASP A 74 0.35 14.83 5.40
N GLY A 75 1.21 15.16 4.45
CA GLY A 75 2.66 15.01 4.59
C GLY A 75 3.32 14.75 3.24
N TYR A 76 4.41 13.98 3.26
CA TYR A 76 5.25 13.72 2.11
C TYR A 76 5.49 12.22 1.95
N LEU A 77 5.36 11.76 0.71
CA LEU A 77 5.63 10.40 0.28
C LEU A 77 6.82 10.41 -0.68
N TYR A 78 7.80 9.58 -0.37
CA TYR A 78 9.03 9.42 -1.13
C TYR A 78 9.02 8.03 -1.76
N VAL A 79 9.24 7.96 -3.07
CA VAL A 79 9.38 6.70 -3.80
C VAL A 79 10.69 6.72 -4.57
N ILE A 80 11.59 5.80 -4.24
CA ILE A 80 12.84 5.60 -4.96
C ILE A 80 12.65 4.37 -5.84
N ASP A 81 12.78 4.57 -7.14
CA ASP A 81 12.75 3.50 -8.12
C ASP A 81 14.18 3.01 -8.37
N GLU A 82 14.46 1.76 -8.02
CA GLU A 82 15.81 1.18 -8.15
C GLU A 82 16.24 1.06 -9.61
N SER A 83 15.30 0.84 -10.53
CA SER A 83 15.58 0.70 -11.96
C SER A 83 16.01 2.00 -12.62
N SER A 84 15.40 3.12 -12.25
CA SER A 84 15.72 4.45 -12.78
C SER A 84 16.70 5.24 -11.92
N GLY A 85 16.84 4.88 -10.64
CA GLY A 85 17.62 5.61 -9.64
C GLY A 85 16.99 6.95 -9.24
N TYR A 86 15.72 7.18 -9.59
CA TYR A 86 15.04 8.46 -9.33
C TYR A 86 14.29 8.47 -8.01
N LEU A 87 14.38 9.60 -7.32
CA LEU A 87 13.58 9.92 -6.14
C LEU A 87 12.36 10.75 -6.57
N HIS A 88 11.19 10.18 -6.41
CA HIS A 88 9.91 10.85 -6.59
C HIS A 88 9.41 11.37 -5.25
N GLU A 89 9.17 12.67 -5.16
CA GLU A 89 8.54 13.30 -4.00
C GLU A 89 7.08 13.66 -4.32
N TYR A 90 6.18 13.27 -3.44
CA TYR A 90 4.76 13.60 -3.50
C TYR A 90 4.33 14.27 -2.20
N ARG A 91 3.63 15.39 -2.32
CA ARG A 91 2.89 16.00 -1.22
C ARG A 91 1.51 15.37 -1.12
N LEU A 92 1.13 14.93 0.05
CA LEU A 92 -0.18 14.36 0.35
C LEU A 92 -1.01 15.44 1.03
N GLU A 93 -2.17 15.74 0.45
CA GLU A 93 -3.17 16.62 1.05
C GLU A 93 -4.56 16.01 0.88
N ASN A 94 -5.30 15.82 1.98
CA ASN A 94 -6.62 15.20 1.99
C ASN A 94 -6.66 13.83 1.28
N GLY A 95 -5.54 13.10 1.32
CA GLY A 95 -5.38 11.80 0.64
C GLY A 95 -5.08 11.88 -0.86
N VAL A 96 -4.86 13.07 -1.41
CA VAL A 96 -4.48 13.27 -2.82
C VAL A 96 -2.97 13.50 -2.92
N PRO A 97 -2.22 12.64 -3.65
CA PRO A 97 -0.82 12.88 -3.92
C PRO A 97 -0.63 13.90 -5.06
N THR A 98 0.21 14.91 -4.81
CA THR A 98 0.65 15.89 -5.80
C THR A 98 2.16 15.77 -5.95
N LYS A 99 2.62 15.46 -7.17
CA LYS A 99 4.04 15.27 -7.44
C LYS A 99 4.78 16.60 -7.39
N LEU A 100 5.79 16.68 -6.53
CA LEU A 100 6.63 17.86 -6.33
C LEU A 100 7.99 17.77 -7.04
N LEU A 101 8.56 16.56 -7.18
CA LEU A 101 9.93 16.41 -7.69
C LEU A 101 10.08 15.24 -8.68
N TRP A 102 10.97 15.42 -9.66
CA TRP A 102 11.35 14.37 -10.61
C TRP A 102 12.87 14.28 -10.86
N GLN A 103 13.64 15.38 -10.92
CA GLN A 103 15.07 15.33 -11.31
C GLN A 103 15.92 16.59 -11.02
N ASP A 104 17.25 16.41 -11.02
CA ASP A 104 18.31 17.41 -11.15
C ASP A 104 18.39 18.53 -10.08
N ARG A 105 18.60 19.80 -10.50
CA ARG A 105 19.02 20.95 -9.65
C ARG A 105 18.09 21.27 -8.47
N GLU A 106 16.88 20.72 -8.44
CA GLU A 106 15.89 20.94 -7.37
C GLU A 106 16.15 20.07 -6.12
N VAL A 107 17.03 19.05 -6.21
CA VAL A 107 17.48 18.27 -5.05
C VAL A 107 18.33 19.11 -4.09
N ALA A 108 18.80 20.30 -4.50
CA ALA A 108 19.66 21.17 -3.69
C ALA A 108 18.90 22.14 -2.77
N GLN A 109 17.56 22.25 -2.88
CA GLN A 109 16.77 23.13 -2.03
C GLN A 109 16.07 22.34 -0.95
N ASP A 110 16.05 22.81 0.30
CA ASP A 110 15.38 22.12 1.40
C ASP A 110 13.85 22.16 1.33
N VAL A 111 13.29 23.17 0.67
CA VAL A 111 11.84 23.35 0.54
C VAL A 111 11.48 23.38 -0.94
N ARG A 112 10.56 22.51 -1.35
CA ARG A 112 10.08 22.42 -2.73
C ARG A 112 8.57 22.55 -2.73
N GLN A 113 8.06 23.54 -3.46
CA GLN A 113 6.61 23.84 -3.52
C GLN A 113 6.03 23.72 -4.93
N THR A 114 6.89 23.66 -5.95
CA THR A 114 6.46 23.57 -7.34
C THR A 114 5.86 22.19 -7.61
N ALA A 115 4.60 22.14 -8.02
CA ALA A 115 3.99 20.91 -8.51
C ALA A 115 4.41 20.69 -9.96
N VAL A 116 5.00 19.53 -10.26
CA VAL A 116 5.59 19.21 -11.59
C VAL A 116 4.64 18.33 -12.43
N GLY A 117 3.45 18.00 -11.92
CA GLY A 117 2.40 17.35 -12.70
C GLY A 117 1.73 16.19 -11.99
N GLU A 118 1.72 15.02 -12.65
CA GLU A 118 0.75 13.93 -12.44
C GLU A 118 0.53 13.52 -10.98
N HIS A 119 -0.74 13.47 -10.59
CA HIS A 119 -1.21 13.07 -9.25
C HIS A 119 -1.22 11.55 -9.04
N THR A 120 -0.60 10.79 -9.94
CA THR A 120 -0.65 9.33 -9.93
C THR A 120 0.72 8.76 -9.58
N LEU A 121 0.70 7.67 -8.83
CA LEU A 121 1.87 6.90 -8.43
C LEU A 121 1.96 5.67 -9.34
N ILE A 122 2.46 5.85 -10.56
CA ILE A 122 2.53 4.78 -11.55
C ILE A 122 4.00 4.43 -11.81
N PHE A 123 4.34 3.16 -11.59
CA PHE A 123 5.70 2.65 -11.71
C PHE A 123 5.76 1.37 -12.54
N SER A 124 6.94 0.98 -13.02
CA SER A 124 7.12 -0.31 -13.66
C SER A 124 6.82 -1.44 -12.66
N ARG A 125 6.13 -2.49 -13.13
CA ARG A 125 5.80 -3.66 -12.31
C ARG A 125 7.04 -4.44 -11.88
N ASP A 126 8.08 -4.44 -12.71
CA ASP A 126 9.27 -5.27 -12.50
C ASP A 126 10.41 -4.50 -11.81
N SER A 127 10.13 -3.33 -11.22
CA SER A 127 11.09 -2.54 -10.46
C SER A 127 10.91 -2.67 -8.94
N THR A 128 12.03 -2.70 -8.20
CA THR A 128 12.03 -2.53 -6.75
C THR A 128 11.79 -1.07 -6.40
N LEU A 129 10.77 -0.82 -5.57
CA LEU A 129 10.46 0.52 -5.07
C LEU A 129 10.76 0.60 -3.57
N HIS A 130 11.55 1.58 -3.17
CA HIS A 130 11.71 1.94 -1.75
C HIS A 130 10.79 3.10 -1.43
N VAL A 131 9.91 2.91 -0.45
CA VAL A 131 8.85 3.88 -0.14
C VAL A 131 8.99 4.34 1.30
N ALA A 132 9.00 5.66 1.51
CA ALA A 132 9.05 6.26 2.84
C ALA A 132 8.00 7.37 2.97
N TYR A 133 7.49 7.55 4.19
CA TYR A 133 6.56 8.63 4.53
C TYR A 133 7.19 9.52 5.60
N ALA A 134 6.99 10.83 5.48
CA ALA A 134 7.34 11.80 6.51
C ALA A 134 6.26 12.88 6.63
N GLU A 135 5.98 13.33 7.85
CA GLU A 135 5.04 14.44 8.09
C GLU A 135 5.62 15.78 7.61
N LEU A 136 6.94 15.89 7.59
CA LEU A 136 7.70 17.04 7.13
C LEU A 136 8.52 16.69 5.89
N GLN A 137 8.69 17.68 5.00
CA GLN A 137 9.51 17.53 3.80
C GLN A 137 10.96 17.19 4.17
N TRP A 138 11.55 16.19 3.51
CA TRP A 138 12.97 15.87 3.64
C TRP A 138 13.84 17.02 3.19
N THR A 139 14.96 17.24 3.90
CA THR A 139 15.98 18.20 3.45
C THR A 139 16.70 17.70 2.22
N ALA A 140 17.34 18.61 1.48
CA ALA A 140 18.22 18.28 0.35
C ALA A 140 19.29 17.26 0.76
N ALA A 141 19.88 17.45 1.94
CA ALA A 141 20.89 16.55 2.48
C ALA A 141 20.36 15.13 2.72
N LYS A 142 19.12 14.99 3.24
CA LYS A 142 18.50 13.66 3.44
C LYS A 142 18.22 13.00 2.10
N CYS A 143 17.68 13.71 1.12
CA CYS A 143 17.45 13.19 -0.22
C CYS A 143 18.74 12.71 -0.87
N ALA A 144 19.82 13.51 -0.82
CA ALA A 144 21.13 13.15 -1.37
C ALA A 144 21.74 11.92 -0.67
N HIS A 145 21.63 11.85 0.66
CA HIS A 145 22.16 10.74 1.43
C HIS A 145 21.46 9.40 1.08
N VAL A 146 20.13 9.41 0.99
CA VAL A 146 19.34 8.20 0.68
C VAL A 146 19.54 7.75 -0.77
N LEU A 147 19.74 8.69 -1.71
CA LEU A 147 20.10 8.36 -3.09
C LEU A 147 21.50 7.73 -3.18
N GLY A 148 22.47 8.28 -2.42
CA GLY A 148 23.87 7.85 -2.42
C GLY A 148 24.16 6.56 -1.65
N SER A 149 23.26 6.12 -0.76
CA SER A 149 23.44 4.93 0.06
C SER A 149 22.23 4.00 -0.06
N ALA A 150 22.42 2.85 -0.72
CA ALA A 150 21.38 1.82 -0.81
C ALA A 150 20.96 1.29 0.58
N ALA A 151 21.88 1.32 1.55
CA ALA A 151 21.62 0.91 2.93
C ALA A 151 20.80 1.93 3.73
N ASP A 152 20.61 3.16 3.23
CA ASP A 152 19.85 4.19 3.95
C ASP A 152 18.47 4.45 3.30
N ARG A 153 18.07 3.58 2.36
CA ARG A 153 16.76 3.61 1.66
C ARG A 153 15.62 2.97 2.47
N PHE A 154 15.90 2.46 3.67
CA PHE A 154 14.96 1.77 4.56
C PHE A 154 14.84 2.43 5.94
#